data_AF-A0A918KKW8-F1
#
_entry.id   AF-A0A918KKW8-F1
#
_cell.length_a   1.000
_cell.length_b   1.000
_cell.length_c   1.000
_cell.angle_alpha   90.00
_cell.angle_beta   90.00
_cell.angle_gamma   90.00
#
_symmetry.space_group_name_H-M   'P 1'
#
loop_
_entity.id
_entity.type
_entity.pdbx_description
1 polymer ?
#
loop_
_entity_poly.entity_id
_entity_poly.type
_entity_poly.pdbx_seq_one_letter_code
_entity_poly.pdbx_strand_id
1 'polypeptide(L)'
;MTIINSTVRNFVALAFLGASFGFVASGCSSGKSTKPVSAAKFKQNHVEKALQPNQIVGKKYKVRGKTYRPKHEPKYDETGTASWYGAKFHGKPTATGEPFNMYALTAAHPTLPLNSLLHVTNLDNGKQIIVRLNDRGPFTDKRIIDLSKSAADKLGIQGLAKVRVQYAGPA
;
A
#
# COMPACT_ATOMS: atom_id res chain seq x y z
N MET A 1 50.36 58.12 1.10
CA MET A 1 51.07 59.24 1.76
C MET A 1 50.11 59.88 2.75
N THR A 2 50.56 60.28 3.96
CA THR A 2 49.80 61.14 4.91
C THR A 2 48.59 60.42 5.57
N ILE A 3 48.57 59.95 6.84
CA ILE A 3 48.80 60.59 8.17
C ILE A 3 47.81 61.76 8.36
N ILE A 4 46.94 61.85 9.39
CA ILE A 4 47.10 62.32 10.80
C ILE A 4 45.86 61.79 11.58
N ASN A 5 45.94 60.99 12.66
CA ASN A 5 46.23 61.27 14.09
C ASN A 5 45.17 62.11 14.86
N SER A 6 44.45 61.50 15.81
CA SER A 6 43.57 62.16 16.79
C SER A 6 43.28 61.26 18.02
N THR A 7 42.77 61.85 19.10
CA THR A 7 43.36 61.63 20.45
C THR A 7 42.37 61.90 21.61
N VAL A 8 42.48 61.11 22.71
CA VAL A 8 41.71 61.12 24.01
C VAL A 8 40.18 60.91 23.94
N ARG A 9 39.52 60.12 24.81
CA ARG A 9 39.41 60.28 26.29
C ARG A 9 39.08 58.99 27.05
N ASN A 10 39.57 58.90 28.28
CA ASN A 10 39.17 57.96 29.34
C ASN A 10 37.65 58.03 29.62
N PHE A 11 37.01 56.91 30.01
CA PHE A 11 36.74 56.57 31.42
C PHE A 11 35.93 55.27 31.59
N VAL A 12 35.82 54.82 32.85
CA VAL A 12 34.98 53.73 33.38
C VAL A 12 35.51 52.31 33.14
N ALA A 13 36.28 51.84 34.12
CA ALA A 13 36.37 50.41 34.41
C ALA A 13 35.06 49.94 35.06
N LEU A 14 34.56 48.78 34.66
CA LEU A 14 33.64 48.00 35.49
C LEU A 14 33.97 46.52 35.35
N ALA A 15 34.29 45.89 36.48
CA ALA A 15 34.72 44.50 36.52
C ALA A 15 33.51 43.55 36.45
N PHE A 16 33.64 42.47 35.68
CA PHE A 16 32.82 41.27 35.87
C PHE A 16 33.70 40.02 35.84
N LEU A 17 33.48 39.14 36.82
CA LEU A 17 34.22 37.90 37.02
C LEU A 17 34.06 36.97 35.81
N GLY A 18 35.18 36.65 35.15
CA GLY A 18 35.26 35.49 34.25
C GLY A 18 35.38 34.21 35.06
N ALA A 19 34.25 33.61 35.45
CA ALA A 19 34.21 32.28 36.06
C ALA A 19 34.04 31.19 34.99
N SER A 20 34.83 30.12 35.13
CA SER A 20 35.03 29.06 34.15
C SER A 20 33.84 28.12 33.95
N PHE A 21 33.84 27.43 32.80
CA PHE A 21 33.47 26.01 32.59
C PHE A 21 32.15 25.48 33.20
N GLY A 22 31.23 24.98 32.35
CA GLY A 22 30.14 24.13 32.84
C GLY A 22 28.95 23.88 31.91
N PHE A 23 29.15 23.57 30.63
CA PHE A 23 28.04 23.18 29.76
C PHE A 23 27.60 21.74 30.07
N VAL A 24 26.68 21.57 31.04
CA VAL A 24 26.06 20.27 31.35
C VAL A 24 24.59 20.29 30.94
N ALA A 25 24.33 19.92 29.68
CA ALA A 25 22.98 19.70 29.18
C ALA A 25 22.45 18.34 29.68
N SER A 26 21.76 18.34 30.82
CA SER A 26 21.02 17.17 31.34
C SER A 26 19.79 16.86 30.50
N GLY A 27 20.00 16.34 29.29
CA GLY A 27 18.95 15.85 28.42
C GLY A 27 18.49 14.45 28.83
N CYS A 28 17.37 14.34 29.55
CA CYS A 28 16.69 13.08 29.80
C CYS A 28 16.04 12.52 28.52
N SER A 29 16.85 11.98 27.62
CA SER A 29 16.40 11.25 26.44
C SER A 29 15.83 9.88 26.84
N SER A 30 14.54 9.87 27.22
CA SER A 30 13.75 8.65 27.39
C SER A 30 13.52 7.97 26.03
N GLY A 31 14.56 7.32 25.52
CA GLY A 31 14.55 6.57 24.27
C GLY A 31 13.58 5.40 24.36
N LYS A 32 12.33 5.61 23.91
CA LYS A 32 11.38 4.51 23.69
C LYS A 32 11.94 3.61 22.60
N SER A 33 12.56 2.51 23.03
CA SER A 33 12.97 1.40 22.15
C SER A 33 11.73 0.87 21.44
N THR A 34 11.51 1.34 20.23
CA THR A 34 10.46 0.86 19.34
C THR A 34 10.94 -0.48 18.80
N LYS A 35 10.59 -1.56 19.52
CA LYS A 35 10.70 -2.93 18.99
C LYS A 35 10.13 -2.92 17.57
N PRO A 36 10.82 -3.46 16.56
CA PRO A 36 10.30 -3.48 15.21
C PRO A 36 8.93 -4.16 15.23
N VAL A 37 7.90 -3.43 14.82
CA VAL A 37 6.53 -3.95 14.79
C VAL A 37 6.49 -5.01 13.69
N SER A 38 6.69 -6.26 14.11
CA SER A 38 6.48 -7.45 13.28
C SER A 38 5.14 -7.28 12.57
N ALA A 39 5.17 -7.22 11.24
CA ALA A 39 3.98 -6.98 10.43
C ALA A 39 2.92 -8.03 10.82
N ALA A 40 1.80 -7.55 11.39
CA ALA A 40 0.80 -8.44 11.95
C ALA A 40 0.29 -9.38 10.86
N LYS A 41 0.40 -10.71 11.09
CA LYS A 41 -0.10 -11.71 10.15
C LYS A 41 -1.59 -11.52 9.96
N PHE A 42 -2.03 -11.40 8.71
CA PHE A 42 -3.45 -11.28 8.36
C PHE A 42 -4.25 -12.49 8.88
N LYS A 43 -5.44 -12.23 9.42
CA LYS A 43 -6.31 -13.21 10.07
C LYS A 43 -7.70 -13.18 9.45
N GLN A 44 -7.91 -14.01 8.41
CA GLN A 44 -9.17 -14.05 7.66
C GLN A 44 -10.40 -14.39 8.52
N ASN A 45 -10.23 -15.08 9.64
CA ASN A 45 -11.34 -15.40 10.54
C ASN A 45 -11.96 -14.14 11.21
N HIS A 46 -11.22 -13.03 11.28
CA HIS A 46 -11.64 -11.74 11.85
C HIS A 46 -12.20 -10.76 10.80
N VAL A 47 -12.26 -11.16 9.52
CA VAL A 47 -12.79 -10.34 8.42
C VAL A 47 -14.32 -10.34 8.46
N GLU A 48 -14.95 -9.21 8.08
CA GLU A 48 -16.39 -9.11 7.88
C GLU A 48 -16.86 -10.07 6.77
N LYS A 49 -17.85 -10.93 7.09
CA LYS A 49 -18.31 -12.03 6.23
C LYS A 49 -19.64 -11.71 5.55
N ALA A 50 -20.41 -10.74 6.04
CA ALA A 50 -21.60 -10.25 5.38
C ALA A 50 -21.25 -9.59 4.04
N LEU A 51 -22.13 -9.78 3.06
CA LEU A 51 -22.08 -9.04 1.80
C LEU A 51 -22.68 -7.65 2.05
N GLN A 52 -21.95 -6.59 1.76
CA GLN A 52 -22.40 -5.21 1.95
C GLN A 52 -23.16 -4.67 0.72
N PRO A 53 -24.06 -3.68 0.88
CA PRO A 53 -24.84 -3.13 -0.24
C PRO A 53 -24.01 -2.52 -1.39
N ASN A 54 -22.77 -2.10 -1.12
CA ASN A 54 -21.84 -1.57 -2.13
C ASN A 54 -21.10 -2.67 -2.91
N GLN A 55 -21.21 -3.95 -2.51
CA GLN A 55 -20.52 -5.07 -3.14
C GLN A 55 -21.35 -5.68 -4.28
N ILE A 56 -20.75 -5.75 -5.47
CA ILE A 56 -21.46 -6.21 -6.68
C ILE A 56 -21.02 -7.63 -7.02
N VAL A 57 -21.83 -8.62 -6.62
CA VAL A 57 -21.68 -10.01 -7.11
C VAL A 57 -21.86 -10.01 -8.63
N GLY A 58 -23.02 -9.57 -9.10
CA GLY A 58 -23.36 -9.53 -10.53
C GLY A 58 -23.91 -10.85 -11.07
N LYS A 59 -24.40 -10.82 -12.31
CA LYS A 59 -25.03 -11.98 -12.97
C LYS A 59 -23.96 -12.92 -13.57
N LYS A 60 -24.35 -14.18 -13.86
CA LYS A 60 -23.54 -15.10 -14.68
C LYS A 60 -23.22 -14.45 -16.04
N TYR A 61 -22.01 -14.64 -16.56
CA TYR A 61 -21.57 -14.07 -17.84
C TYR A 61 -20.67 -15.05 -18.61
N LYS A 62 -20.45 -14.82 -19.90
CA LYS A 62 -19.68 -15.72 -20.78
C LYS A 62 -18.59 -14.95 -21.50
N VAL A 63 -17.36 -15.47 -21.48
CA VAL A 63 -16.19 -14.91 -22.18
C VAL A 63 -15.47 -16.03 -22.91
N ARG A 64 -15.25 -15.88 -24.23
CA ARG A 64 -14.53 -16.85 -25.09
C ARG A 64 -15.01 -18.31 -24.90
N GLY A 65 -16.33 -18.52 -24.85
CA GLY A 65 -16.93 -19.84 -24.63
C GLY A 65 -17.11 -20.22 -23.15
N LYS A 66 -16.22 -19.80 -22.25
CA LYS A 66 -16.25 -20.12 -20.82
C LYS A 66 -17.32 -19.31 -20.07
N THR A 67 -18.09 -19.97 -19.21
CA THR A 67 -19.11 -19.32 -18.36
C THR A 67 -18.54 -19.07 -16.97
N TYR A 68 -18.67 -17.83 -16.52
CA TYR A 68 -18.28 -17.39 -15.18
C TYR A 68 -19.54 -17.13 -14.34
N ARG A 69 -19.48 -17.53 -13.06
CA ARG A 69 -20.57 -17.41 -12.10
C ARG A 69 -20.06 -16.63 -10.89
N PRO A 70 -20.22 -15.31 -10.85
CA PRO A 70 -19.87 -14.54 -9.67
C PRO A 70 -20.63 -15.02 -8.43
N LYS A 71 -19.94 -15.01 -7.30
CA LYS A 71 -20.45 -15.52 -6.02
C LYS A 71 -19.76 -14.81 -4.87
N HIS A 72 -20.49 -14.62 -3.77
CA HIS A 72 -19.89 -14.21 -2.50
C HIS A 72 -19.23 -15.42 -1.82
N GLU A 73 -17.93 -15.30 -1.54
CA GLU A 73 -17.11 -16.36 -0.96
C GLU A 73 -16.26 -15.79 0.19
N PRO A 74 -16.85 -15.56 1.39
CA PRO A 74 -16.14 -14.92 2.51
C PRO A 74 -15.01 -15.76 3.11
N LYS A 75 -14.91 -17.04 2.71
CA LYS A 75 -13.82 -17.96 3.05
C LYS A 75 -12.82 -18.18 1.89
N TYR A 76 -12.90 -17.39 0.81
CA TYR A 76 -12.01 -17.55 -0.34
C TYR A 76 -10.55 -17.38 0.08
N ASP A 77 -9.74 -18.40 -0.18
CA ASP A 77 -8.34 -18.49 0.20
C ASP A 77 -7.64 -19.43 -0.79
N GLU A 78 -7.16 -18.87 -1.90
CA GLU A 78 -6.71 -19.64 -3.06
C GLU A 78 -5.29 -19.26 -3.50
N THR A 79 -4.56 -20.24 -4.04
CA THR A 79 -3.16 -20.08 -4.43
C THR A 79 -2.95 -20.32 -5.93
N GLY A 80 -2.68 -19.26 -6.69
CA GLY A 80 -2.63 -19.29 -8.15
C GLY A 80 -1.64 -18.31 -8.75
N THR A 81 -1.62 -18.21 -10.07
CA THR A 81 -0.74 -17.25 -10.77
C THR A 81 -1.40 -15.87 -10.78
N ALA A 82 -0.66 -14.86 -10.34
CA ALA A 82 -0.99 -13.47 -10.61
C ALA A 82 -0.36 -13.01 -11.93
N SER A 83 -0.96 -11.99 -12.54
CA SER A 83 -0.24 -11.09 -13.43
C SER A 83 -0.64 -9.64 -13.15
N TRP A 84 -0.31 -8.72 -14.05
CA TRP A 84 -0.68 -7.32 -13.92
C TRP A 84 -0.96 -6.64 -15.26
N TYR A 85 -1.69 -5.53 -15.21
CA TYR A 85 -2.03 -4.70 -16.35
C TYR A 85 -1.72 -3.22 -16.07
N GLY A 86 -1.39 -2.48 -17.14
CA GLY A 86 -0.85 -1.12 -17.05
C GLY A 86 -1.40 -0.18 -18.12
N ALA A 87 -0.54 0.70 -18.65
CA ALA A 87 -0.90 1.88 -19.43
C ALA A 87 -1.94 1.66 -20.55
N LYS A 88 -1.93 0.52 -21.26
CA LYS A 88 -2.91 0.19 -22.31
C LYS A 88 -4.38 0.23 -21.85
N PHE A 89 -4.63 0.06 -20.55
CA PHE A 89 -5.96 0.08 -19.94
C PHE A 89 -6.24 1.35 -19.16
N HIS A 90 -5.25 2.21 -18.90
CA HIS A 90 -5.41 3.37 -18.04
C HIS A 90 -6.50 4.32 -18.59
N GLY A 91 -7.38 4.79 -17.70
CA GLY A 91 -8.52 5.65 -18.05
C GLY A 91 -9.72 4.92 -18.68
N LYS A 92 -9.62 3.63 -19.02
CA LYS A 92 -10.76 2.84 -19.53
C LYS A 92 -11.66 2.38 -18.39
N PRO A 93 -12.99 2.26 -18.61
CA PRO A 93 -13.90 1.79 -17.57
C PRO A 93 -13.61 0.34 -17.18
N THR A 94 -13.60 0.07 -15.87
CA THR A 94 -13.59 -1.29 -15.29
C THR A 94 -15.02 -1.84 -15.16
N ALA A 95 -15.17 -3.07 -14.66
CA ALA A 95 -16.46 -3.66 -14.34
C ALA A 95 -17.28 -2.93 -13.24
N THR A 96 -16.66 -2.07 -12.40
CA THR A 96 -17.38 -1.13 -11.51
C THR A 96 -17.85 0.14 -12.23
N GLY A 97 -17.42 0.37 -13.48
CA GLY A 97 -17.72 1.55 -14.28
C GLY A 97 -16.76 2.73 -14.07
N GLU A 98 -15.86 2.67 -13.08
CA GLU A 98 -14.87 3.72 -12.83
C GLU A 98 -13.68 3.63 -13.82
N PRO A 99 -13.00 4.75 -14.12
CA PRO A 99 -11.77 4.71 -14.92
C PRO A 99 -10.64 3.95 -14.22
N PHE A 100 -10.03 2.97 -14.89
CA PHE A 100 -8.90 2.22 -14.34
C PHE A 100 -7.70 3.13 -14.07
N ASN A 101 -7.30 3.21 -12.81
CA ASN A 101 -6.07 3.88 -12.38
C ASN A 101 -4.96 2.85 -12.11
N MET A 102 -3.94 2.80 -12.98
CA MET A 102 -2.80 1.89 -12.84
C MET A 102 -1.90 2.18 -11.62
N TYR A 103 -2.04 3.38 -11.03
CA TYR A 103 -1.32 3.81 -9.82
C TYR A 103 -2.07 3.47 -8.52
N ALA A 104 -3.37 3.15 -8.60
CA ALA A 104 -4.17 2.74 -7.45
C ALA A 104 -3.93 1.26 -7.07
N LEU A 105 -4.27 0.88 -5.84
CA LEU A 105 -4.17 -0.52 -5.36
C LEU A 105 -5.44 -1.29 -5.70
N THR A 106 -5.58 -1.64 -6.98
CA THR A 106 -6.74 -2.32 -7.54
C THR A 106 -6.37 -3.63 -8.23
N ALA A 107 -7.39 -4.49 -8.43
CA ALA A 107 -7.24 -5.77 -9.11
C ALA A 107 -8.53 -6.20 -9.82
N ALA A 108 -8.38 -7.15 -10.76
CA ALA A 108 -9.44 -7.89 -11.42
C ALA A 108 -9.53 -9.32 -10.88
N HIS A 109 -10.75 -9.81 -10.63
CA HIS A 109 -11.05 -11.20 -10.27
C HIS A 109 -12.29 -11.70 -11.04
N PRO A 110 -12.32 -12.97 -11.53
CA PRO A 110 -13.40 -13.43 -12.39
C PRO A 110 -14.76 -13.55 -11.69
N THR A 111 -14.80 -13.88 -10.39
CA THR A 111 -16.04 -14.29 -9.70
C THR A 111 -16.31 -13.64 -8.34
N LEU A 112 -15.33 -12.98 -7.72
CA LEU A 112 -15.57 -12.40 -6.39
C LEU A 112 -16.37 -11.09 -6.50
N PRO A 113 -17.09 -10.64 -5.46
CA PRO A 113 -17.87 -9.41 -5.53
C PRO A 113 -16.96 -8.21 -5.82
N LEU A 114 -17.34 -7.32 -6.74
CA LEU A 114 -16.65 -6.03 -6.88
C LEU A 114 -16.85 -5.20 -5.61
N ASN A 115 -15.93 -4.28 -5.36
CA ASN A 115 -15.78 -3.57 -4.07
C ASN A 115 -15.54 -4.52 -2.88
N SER A 116 -14.83 -5.63 -3.13
CA SER A 116 -14.19 -6.41 -2.06
C SER A 116 -12.74 -5.99 -1.88
N LEU A 117 -12.23 -6.11 -0.67
CA LEU A 117 -10.79 -6.11 -0.40
C LEU A 117 -10.23 -7.53 -0.51
N LEU A 118 -9.04 -7.66 -1.08
CA LEU A 118 -8.29 -8.91 -1.16
C LEU A 118 -6.92 -8.74 -0.50
N HIS A 119 -6.57 -9.66 0.41
CA HIS A 119 -5.21 -9.80 0.91
C HIS A 119 -4.43 -10.68 -0.06
N VAL A 120 -3.42 -10.10 -0.70
CA VAL A 120 -2.59 -10.76 -1.71
C VAL A 120 -1.18 -10.88 -1.17
N THR A 121 -0.67 -12.12 -1.07
CA THR A 121 0.71 -12.42 -0.69
C THR A 121 1.44 -12.99 -1.90
N ASN A 122 2.56 -12.39 -2.29
CA ASN A 122 3.51 -12.98 -3.22
C ASN A 122 4.30 -14.06 -2.49
N LEU A 123 4.17 -15.31 -2.95
CA LEU A 123 4.79 -16.47 -2.30
C LEU A 123 6.29 -16.59 -2.61
N ASP A 124 6.76 -15.92 -3.66
CA ASP A 124 8.16 -15.96 -4.10
C ASP A 124 9.06 -15.07 -3.22
N ASN A 125 8.49 -14.07 -2.53
CA ASN A 125 9.24 -13.11 -1.69
C ASN A 125 8.57 -12.71 -0.36
N GLY A 126 7.39 -13.27 -0.04
CA GLY A 126 6.65 -13.01 1.19
C GLY A 126 6.01 -11.61 1.32
N LYS A 127 6.14 -10.73 0.31
CA LYS A 127 5.50 -9.40 0.33
C LYS A 127 3.98 -9.57 0.24
N GLN A 128 3.25 -8.71 0.96
CA GLN A 128 1.80 -8.75 1.01
C GLN A 128 1.19 -7.34 0.97
N ILE A 129 0.02 -7.21 0.35
CA ILE A 129 -0.76 -5.97 0.28
C ILE A 129 -2.27 -6.26 0.36
N ILE A 130 -3.05 -5.24 0.68
CA ILE A 130 -4.50 -5.21 0.41
C ILE A 130 -4.74 -4.49 -0.92
N VAL A 131 -5.62 -5.03 -1.77
CA VAL A 131 -6.11 -4.39 -3.00
C VAL A 131 -7.63 -4.38 -3.04
N ARG A 132 -8.23 -3.36 -3.66
CA ARG A 132 -9.67 -3.34 -3.97
C ARG A 132 -9.94 -4.03 -5.30
N LEU A 133 -10.82 -5.02 -5.28
CA LEU A 133 -11.35 -5.68 -6.46
C LEU A 133 -12.36 -4.76 -7.15
N ASN A 134 -12.03 -4.26 -8.35
CA ASN A 134 -12.90 -3.35 -9.11
C ASN A 134 -13.11 -3.72 -10.58
N ASP A 135 -12.52 -4.84 -11.03
CA ASP A 135 -12.67 -5.29 -12.41
C ASP A 135 -12.87 -6.81 -12.56
N ARG A 136 -13.18 -7.27 -13.78
CA ARG A 136 -13.44 -8.67 -14.12
C ARG A 136 -12.34 -9.25 -15.03
N GLY A 137 -12.02 -10.52 -14.79
CA GLY A 137 -10.85 -11.20 -15.37
C GLY A 137 -9.89 -11.65 -14.27
N PRO A 138 -8.77 -12.31 -14.57
CA PRO A 138 -8.30 -12.74 -15.89
C PRO A 138 -9.22 -13.77 -16.57
N PHE A 139 -9.28 -13.69 -17.91
CA PHE A 139 -10.03 -14.64 -18.76
C PHE A 139 -9.11 -15.70 -19.40
N THR A 140 -8.20 -16.24 -18.59
CA THR A 140 -7.20 -17.25 -19.01
C THR A 140 -7.03 -18.28 -17.91
N ASP A 141 -7.06 -19.56 -18.24
CA ASP A 141 -7.26 -20.65 -17.26
C ASP A 141 -6.14 -20.83 -16.22
N LYS A 142 -4.96 -20.22 -16.42
CA LYS A 142 -3.80 -20.36 -15.52
C LYS A 142 -3.64 -19.23 -14.49
N ARG A 143 -4.41 -18.15 -14.57
CA ARG A 143 -4.29 -16.97 -13.68
C ARG A 143 -5.56 -16.82 -12.84
N ILE A 144 -5.40 -16.40 -11.57
CA ILE A 144 -6.53 -16.17 -10.64
C ILE A 144 -6.81 -14.68 -10.42
N ILE A 145 -5.79 -13.82 -10.54
CA ILE A 145 -5.88 -12.39 -10.28
C ILE A 145 -5.00 -11.63 -11.27
N ASP A 146 -5.50 -10.50 -11.77
CA ASP A 146 -4.72 -9.53 -12.52
C ASP A 146 -4.66 -8.23 -11.68
N LEU A 147 -3.46 -7.75 -11.40
CA LEU A 147 -3.18 -6.61 -10.51
C LEU A 147 -2.99 -5.31 -11.30
N SER A 148 -3.19 -4.16 -10.66
CA SER A 148 -2.67 -2.89 -11.19
C SER A 148 -1.13 -2.89 -11.17
N LYS A 149 -0.50 -2.01 -11.96
CA LYS A 149 0.96 -1.81 -11.92
C LYS A 149 1.45 -1.49 -10.50
N SER A 150 0.81 -0.55 -9.81
CA SER A 150 1.20 -0.15 -8.44
C SER A 150 1.10 -1.29 -7.42
N ALA A 151 0.08 -2.15 -7.55
CA ALA A 151 -0.05 -3.36 -6.73
C ALA A 151 1.06 -4.38 -7.03
N ALA A 152 1.38 -4.60 -8.32
CA ALA A 152 2.47 -5.47 -8.75
C ALA A 152 3.84 -4.97 -8.29
N ASP A 153 4.12 -3.67 -8.45
CA ASP A 153 5.36 -3.01 -8.01
C ASP A 153 5.58 -3.23 -6.50
N LYS A 154 4.54 -3.00 -5.67
CA LYS A 154 4.61 -3.20 -4.20
C LYS A 154 4.84 -4.66 -3.82
N LEU A 155 4.26 -5.61 -4.55
CA LEU A 155 4.51 -7.05 -4.37
C LEU A 155 5.83 -7.53 -4.99
N GLY A 156 6.57 -6.68 -5.71
CA GLY A 156 7.79 -7.06 -6.42
C GLY A 156 7.55 -8.02 -7.59
N ILE A 157 6.41 -7.89 -8.28
CA ILE A 157 6.01 -8.73 -9.42
C ILE A 157 6.33 -7.99 -10.72
N GLN A 158 7.29 -8.49 -11.50
CA GLN A 158 7.67 -7.90 -12.79
C GLN A 158 6.87 -8.49 -13.97
N GLY A 159 6.31 -9.68 -13.83
CA GLY A 159 5.54 -10.36 -14.88
C GLY A 159 4.44 -11.24 -14.31
N LEU A 160 4.69 -12.55 -14.27
CA LEU A 160 3.88 -13.51 -13.51
C LEU A 160 4.54 -13.80 -12.16
N ALA A 161 3.73 -14.13 -11.15
CA ALA A 161 4.21 -14.60 -9.84
C ALA A 161 3.21 -15.59 -9.23
N LYS A 162 3.68 -16.43 -8.30
CA LYS A 162 2.79 -17.30 -7.53
C LYS A 162 2.28 -16.53 -6.33
N VAL A 163 0.95 -16.41 -6.19
CA VAL A 163 0.32 -15.65 -5.10
C VAL A 163 -0.69 -16.49 -4.34
N ARG A 164 -0.89 -16.14 -3.06
CA ARG A 164 -2.08 -16.48 -2.29
C ARG A 164 -3.00 -15.27 -2.26
N VAL A 165 -4.29 -15.49 -2.51
CA VAL A 165 -5.33 -14.45 -2.52
C VAL A 165 -6.42 -14.84 -1.54
N GLN A 166 -6.63 -13.99 -0.53
CA GLN A 166 -7.62 -14.21 0.53
C GLN A 166 -8.65 -13.09 0.54
N TYR A 167 -9.93 -13.43 0.74
CA TYR A 167 -10.97 -12.41 0.92
C TYR A 167 -10.72 -11.62 2.22
N ALA A 168 -10.65 -10.30 2.11
CA ALA A 168 -10.32 -9.38 3.20
C ALA A 168 -11.44 -8.41 3.58
N GLY A 169 -12.66 -8.62 3.05
CA GLY A 169 -13.87 -7.91 3.46
C GLY A 169 -14.50 -7.06 2.35
N PRO A 170 -15.54 -6.27 2.68
CA PRO A 170 -15.99 -5.16 1.85
C PRO A 170 -14.92 -4.05 1.80
N ALA A 171 -14.94 -3.26 0.72
CA ALA A 171 -14.12 -2.06 0.54
C ALA A 171 -14.91 -0.77 0.80
#